data_AF-A0A2E0VTK7-F1
#
_entry.id   AF-A0A2E0VTK7-F1
#
_cell.length_a   1.000
_cell.length_b   1.000
_cell.length_c   1.000
_cell.angle_alpha   90.00
_cell.angle_beta   90.00
_cell.angle_gamma   90.00
#
_symmetry.space_group_name_H-M   'P 1'
#
loop_
_entity.id
_entity.type
_entity.pdbx_description
1 polymer ?
#
loop_
_entity_poly.entity_id
_entity_poly.type
_entity_poly.pdbx_seq_one_letter_code
_entity_poly.pdbx_strand_id
1 'polypeptide(L)'
;MSNNEEKYISKLKQIVYDHISADIKEKTVDKIVKIDLVNSHIEDKASAGFQDYYFLILNNEKLYNYSTDFFRQFKKRYSLQGIDNNYLDKLERHKKGILQKIREDKLAQLYFDIFHKVVIKYGKGSREKDLGSFFAKLVHTFRPDEYCALDNPIKNYFGLKKESFFISFIIISAAYKQWAQDNKKLINIVREKFKQADKNGAIQHDRITDLKLLDLIFWSKANRQ
;
A
#
# COMPACT_ATOMS: atom_id res chain seq x y z
N MET A 1 -19.13 4.05 17.77
CA MET A 1 -19.45 2.78 17.09
C MET A 1 -20.27 1.95 18.05
N SER A 2 -21.18 1.12 17.55
CA SER A 2 -21.91 0.19 18.41
C SER A 2 -21.00 -1.00 18.80
N ASN A 3 -21.23 -1.63 19.95
CA ASN A 3 -20.49 -2.82 20.40
C ASN A 3 -20.43 -3.93 19.32
N ASN A 4 -21.46 -4.04 18.48
CA ASN A 4 -21.51 -5.00 17.38
C ASN A 4 -20.56 -4.64 16.23
N GLU A 5 -20.43 -3.35 15.88
CA GLU A 5 -19.50 -2.88 14.86
C GLU A 5 -18.05 -3.10 15.29
N GLU A 6 -17.72 -2.81 16.55
CA GLU A 6 -16.37 -3.02 17.09
C GLU A 6 -15.98 -4.50 17.11
N LYS A 7 -16.91 -5.38 17.51
CA LYS A 7 -16.72 -6.84 17.42
C LYS A 7 -16.52 -7.30 15.98
N TYR A 8 -17.29 -6.74 15.05
CA TYR A 8 -17.18 -7.07 13.63
C TYR A 8 -15.82 -6.68 13.05
N ILE A 9 -15.37 -5.44 13.28
CA ILE A 9 -14.05 -4.97 12.83
C ILE A 9 -12.92 -5.78 13.47
N SER A 10 -13.04 -6.11 14.76
CA SER A 10 -12.07 -6.96 15.47
C SER A 10 -11.98 -8.35 14.85
N LYS A 11 -13.13 -8.95 14.49
CA LYS A 11 -13.17 -10.24 13.80
C LYS A 11 -12.50 -10.16 12.43
N LEU A 12 -12.75 -9.10 11.65
CA LEU A 12 -12.08 -8.93 10.35
C LEU A 12 -10.57 -8.75 10.50
N LYS A 13 -10.11 -7.97 11.48
CA LYS A 13 -8.68 -7.82 11.80
C LYS A 13 -8.05 -9.19 12.13
N GLN A 14 -8.74 -10.01 12.94
CA GLN A 14 -8.26 -11.34 13.29
C GLN A 14 -8.18 -12.25 12.05
N ILE A 15 -9.17 -12.22 11.15
CA ILE A 15 -9.14 -12.98 9.89
C ILE A 15 -7.90 -12.62 9.05
N VAL A 16 -7.59 -11.32 8.90
CA VAL A 16 -6.38 -10.88 8.18
C VAL A 16 -5.13 -11.39 8.88
N TYR A 17 -5.04 -11.24 10.20
CA TYR A 17 -3.91 -11.71 10.99
C TYR A 17 -3.67 -13.22 10.85
N ASP A 18 -4.74 -14.01 10.93
CA ASP A 18 -4.68 -15.47 10.81
C ASP A 18 -4.26 -15.89 9.40
N HIS A 19 -4.74 -15.21 8.36
CA HIS A 19 -4.28 -15.41 6.99
C HIS A 19 -2.77 -15.13 6.85
N ILE A 20 -2.27 -14.03 7.41
CA ILE A 20 -0.83 -13.74 7.37
C ILE A 20 -0.04 -14.84 8.07
N SER A 21 -0.50 -15.27 9.25
CA SER A 21 0.11 -16.35 10.03
C SER A 21 0.05 -17.69 9.31
N ALA A 22 -0.98 -17.93 8.49
CA ALA A 22 -1.13 -19.14 7.69
C ALA A 22 -0.08 -19.20 6.57
N ASP A 23 0.18 -18.07 5.93
CA ASP A 23 1.08 -17.93 4.77
C ASP A 23 2.55 -17.80 5.17
N ILE A 24 2.85 -17.06 6.23
CA ILE A 24 4.20 -16.76 6.69
C ILE A 24 4.50 -17.59 7.95
N LYS A 25 5.25 -18.68 7.75
CA LYS A 25 5.71 -19.62 8.77
C LYS A 25 7.17 -19.95 8.50
N GLU A 26 7.90 -20.46 9.49
CA GLU A 26 9.31 -20.82 9.32
C GLU A 26 9.56 -21.70 8.08
N LYS A 27 8.71 -22.71 7.87
CA LYS A 27 8.79 -23.62 6.72
C LYS A 27 8.47 -22.99 5.36
N THR A 28 7.84 -21.82 5.32
CA THR A 28 7.47 -21.13 4.07
C THR A 28 8.41 -19.99 3.73
N VAL A 29 9.31 -19.59 4.64
CA VAL A 29 10.22 -18.45 4.44
C VAL A 29 11.01 -18.54 3.13
N ASP A 30 11.64 -19.68 2.84
CA ASP A 30 12.49 -19.81 1.65
C ASP A 30 11.67 -19.66 0.36
N LYS A 31 10.45 -20.20 0.35
CA LYS A 31 9.51 -20.04 -0.76
C LYS A 31 9.08 -18.59 -0.91
N ILE A 32 8.79 -17.90 0.20
CA ILE A 32 8.41 -16.49 0.20
C ILE A 32 9.55 -15.64 -0.36
N VAL A 33 10.77 -15.82 0.15
CA VAL A 33 11.92 -15.03 -0.30
C VAL A 33 12.18 -15.26 -1.79
N LYS A 34 12.20 -16.51 -2.23
CA LYS A 34 12.45 -16.82 -3.65
C LYS A 34 11.33 -16.29 -4.54
N ILE A 35 10.09 -16.70 -4.30
CA ILE A 35 9.00 -16.49 -5.26
C ILE A 35 8.32 -15.13 -5.04
N ASP A 36 7.97 -14.80 -3.80
CA ASP A 36 7.17 -13.62 -3.48
C ASP A 36 8.01 -12.34 -3.47
N LEU A 37 9.32 -12.45 -3.20
CA LEU A 37 10.21 -11.29 -3.11
C LEU A 37 11.17 -11.21 -4.30
N VAL A 38 12.10 -12.15 -4.45
CA VAL A 38 13.16 -12.08 -5.48
C VAL A 38 12.57 -12.13 -6.88
N ASN A 39 11.82 -13.17 -7.23
CA ASN A 39 11.27 -13.31 -8.57
C ASN A 39 10.31 -12.16 -8.93
N SER A 40 9.52 -11.69 -7.95
CA SER A 40 8.45 -10.71 -8.20
C SER A 40 8.90 -9.25 -8.16
N HIS A 41 10.02 -8.95 -7.48
CA HIS A 41 10.44 -7.56 -7.23
C HIS A 41 11.89 -7.26 -7.59
N ILE A 42 12.72 -8.28 -7.84
CA ILE A 42 14.11 -8.11 -8.25
C ILE A 42 14.29 -8.59 -9.70
N GLU A 43 13.86 -9.81 -10.02
CA GLU A 43 14.03 -10.38 -11.36
C GLU A 43 13.05 -9.79 -12.37
N ASP A 44 11.85 -9.40 -11.94
CA ASP A 44 10.92 -8.64 -12.76
C ASP A 44 11.39 -7.19 -12.95
N LYS A 45 11.86 -6.87 -14.16
CA LYS A 45 12.44 -5.55 -14.48
C LYS A 45 11.48 -4.39 -14.25
N ALA A 46 10.18 -4.59 -14.49
CA ALA A 46 9.20 -3.53 -14.31
C ALA A 46 8.99 -3.21 -12.82
N SER A 47 8.88 -4.26 -12.00
CA SER A 47 8.75 -4.19 -10.55
C SER A 47 10.03 -3.64 -9.91
N ALA A 48 11.21 -4.10 -10.33
CA ALA A 48 12.50 -3.58 -9.88
C ALA A 48 12.65 -2.09 -10.17
N GLY A 49 12.38 -1.66 -11.42
CA GLY A 49 12.41 -0.24 -11.78
C GLY A 49 11.32 0.60 -11.10
N PHE A 50 10.25 -0.04 -10.60
CA PHE A 50 9.28 0.62 -9.72
C PHE A 50 9.83 0.80 -8.30
N GLN A 51 10.64 -0.13 -7.77
CA GLN A 51 11.23 0.03 -6.43
C GLN A 51 12.16 1.25 -6.37
N ASP A 52 12.94 1.52 -7.42
CA ASP A 52 13.75 2.74 -7.53
C ASP A 52 12.87 4.00 -7.37
N TYR A 53 11.74 4.04 -8.08
CA TYR A 53 10.80 5.14 -7.98
C TYR A 53 10.16 5.23 -6.58
N TYR A 54 9.76 4.10 -6.00
CA TYR A 54 9.20 4.03 -4.66
C TYR A 54 10.16 4.64 -3.63
N PHE A 55 11.42 4.22 -3.61
CA PHE A 55 12.41 4.72 -2.65
C PHE A 55 12.80 6.19 -2.91
N LEU A 56 12.73 6.67 -4.15
CA LEU A 56 12.93 8.08 -4.49
C LEU A 56 11.88 8.99 -3.83
N ILE A 57 10.60 8.56 -3.83
CA ILE A 57 9.49 9.35 -3.30
C ILE A 57 9.20 9.10 -1.82
N LEU A 58 9.64 7.97 -1.27
CA LEU A 58 9.39 7.55 0.10
C LEU A 58 9.80 8.62 1.11
N ASN A 59 8.82 9.17 1.83
CA ASN A 59 8.98 10.27 2.78
C ASN A 59 9.69 11.52 2.22
N ASN A 60 9.73 11.71 0.90
CA ASN A 60 10.44 12.82 0.27
C ASN A 60 9.51 14.03 0.05
N GLU A 61 9.27 14.79 1.12
CA GLU A 61 8.38 15.96 1.08
C GLU A 61 8.90 17.09 0.19
N LYS A 62 10.22 17.22 0.06
CA LYS A 62 10.83 18.21 -0.83
C LYS A 62 10.43 17.91 -2.27
N LEU A 63 10.64 16.68 -2.73
CA LEU A 63 10.24 16.27 -4.08
C LEU A 63 8.73 16.43 -4.29
N TYR A 64 7.93 16.01 -3.30
CA TYR A 64 6.47 16.13 -3.36
C TYR A 64 6.01 17.59 -3.54
N ASN A 65 6.51 18.51 -2.71
CA ASN A 65 6.07 19.91 -2.69
C ASN A 65 6.58 20.72 -3.89
N TYR A 66 7.78 20.42 -4.41
CA TYR A 66 8.39 21.21 -5.48
C TYR A 66 8.19 20.63 -6.89
N SER A 67 7.85 19.35 -7.02
CA SER A 67 7.47 18.80 -8.33
C SER A 67 6.16 19.43 -8.81
N THR A 68 6.06 19.74 -10.10
CA THR A 68 4.85 20.27 -10.74
C THR A 68 3.99 19.17 -11.39
N ASP A 69 4.45 17.92 -11.37
CA ASP A 69 3.81 16.78 -12.05
C ASP A 69 3.77 15.49 -11.19
N PHE A 70 3.99 15.62 -9.89
CA PHE A 70 4.09 14.49 -8.95
C PHE A 70 2.95 13.49 -9.10
N PHE A 71 1.69 13.94 -9.10
CA PHE A 71 0.53 13.05 -9.15
C PHE A 71 0.37 12.37 -10.51
N ARG A 72 0.84 13.00 -11.60
CA ARG A 72 0.87 12.36 -12.93
C ARG A 72 1.92 11.25 -12.95
N GLN A 73 3.12 11.50 -12.41
CA GLN A 73 4.17 10.49 -12.28
C GLN A 73 3.74 9.38 -11.32
N PHE A 74 3.14 9.73 -10.19
CA PHE A 74 2.63 8.82 -9.18
C PHE A 74 1.58 7.88 -9.78
N LYS A 75 0.58 8.45 -10.46
CA LYS A 75 -0.44 7.68 -11.18
C LYS A 75 0.20 6.71 -12.18
N LYS A 76 1.14 7.20 -13.00
CA LYS A 76 1.79 6.41 -14.05
C LYS A 76 2.60 5.25 -13.45
N ARG A 77 3.46 5.53 -12.47
CA ARG A 77 4.39 4.55 -11.89
C ARG A 77 3.68 3.49 -11.05
N TYR A 78 2.59 3.84 -10.36
CA TYR A 78 1.75 2.89 -9.64
C TYR A 78 0.67 2.22 -10.52
N SER A 79 0.66 2.48 -11.84
CA SER A 79 -0.34 1.98 -12.78
C SER A 79 -1.79 2.26 -12.36
N LEU A 80 -2.04 3.43 -11.74
CA LEU A 80 -3.34 3.81 -11.22
C LEU A 80 -4.28 4.24 -12.36
N GLN A 81 -5.45 3.62 -12.41
CA GLN A 81 -6.38 3.77 -13.52
C GLN A 81 -7.57 4.69 -13.20
N GLY A 82 -8.17 5.22 -14.27
CA GLY A 82 -9.40 6.04 -14.27
C GLY A 82 -9.35 7.25 -13.35
N ILE A 83 -8.34 8.08 -13.51
CA ILE A 83 -8.29 9.44 -12.98
C ILE A 83 -7.94 10.31 -14.17
N ASP A 84 -8.70 11.37 -14.40
CA ASP A 84 -8.43 12.29 -15.49
C ASP A 84 -7.40 13.36 -15.09
N ASN A 85 -6.84 14.04 -16.09
CA ASN A 85 -5.80 15.04 -15.87
C ASN A 85 -6.31 16.26 -15.09
N ASN A 86 -7.58 16.65 -15.24
CA ASN A 86 -8.13 17.79 -14.50
C ASN A 86 -8.15 17.48 -13.00
N TYR A 87 -8.46 16.24 -12.63
CA TYR A 87 -8.42 15.81 -11.24
C TYR A 87 -6.99 15.75 -10.70
N LEU A 88 -6.03 15.25 -11.48
CA LEU A 88 -4.62 15.29 -11.09
C LEU A 88 -4.14 16.72 -10.87
N ASP A 89 -4.51 17.66 -11.73
CA ASP A 89 -4.17 19.08 -11.58
C ASP A 89 -4.84 19.70 -10.34
N LYS A 90 -6.05 19.23 -9.98
CA LYS A 90 -6.67 19.57 -8.68
C LYS A 90 -5.82 19.05 -7.52
N LEU A 91 -5.36 17.80 -7.56
CA LEU A 91 -4.51 17.26 -6.51
C LEU A 91 -3.21 18.06 -6.37
N GLU A 92 -2.56 18.42 -7.49
CA GLU A 92 -1.35 19.26 -7.52
C GLU A 92 -1.55 20.57 -6.75
N ARG A 93 -2.67 21.27 -6.98
CA ARG A 93 -3.01 22.52 -6.27
C ARG A 93 -3.23 22.33 -4.76
N HIS A 94 -3.58 21.13 -4.31
CA HIS A 94 -3.91 20.85 -2.91
C HIS A 94 -2.83 20.05 -2.16
N LYS A 95 -1.65 19.87 -2.75
CA LYS A 95 -0.54 19.06 -2.18
C LYS A 95 -0.28 19.32 -0.70
N LYS A 96 -0.07 20.58 -0.33
CA LYS A 96 0.25 20.96 1.05
C LYS A 96 -0.83 20.48 2.03
N GLY A 97 -2.11 20.72 1.70
CA GLY A 97 -3.24 20.30 2.54
C GLY A 97 -3.41 18.77 2.58
N ILE A 98 -3.13 18.07 1.47
CA ILE A 98 -3.14 16.60 1.44
C ILE A 98 -2.07 16.03 2.37
N LEU A 99 -0.81 16.46 2.20
CA LEU A 99 0.30 15.99 3.02
C LEU A 99 0.10 16.31 4.51
N GLN A 100 -0.38 17.52 4.82
CA GLN A 100 -0.71 17.90 6.19
C GLN A 100 -1.74 16.94 6.80
N LYS A 101 -2.84 16.63 6.10
CA LYS A 101 -3.84 15.66 6.58
C LYS A 101 -3.26 14.26 6.78
N ILE A 102 -2.30 13.83 5.94
CA ILE A 102 -1.60 12.55 6.14
C ILE A 102 -0.76 12.56 7.42
N ARG A 103 0.03 13.63 7.62
CA ARG A 103 0.91 13.80 8.78
C ARG A 103 0.15 13.93 10.11
N GLU A 104 -1.00 14.59 10.09
CA GLU A 104 -1.88 14.77 11.25
C GLU A 104 -2.83 13.58 11.49
N ASP A 105 -2.69 12.49 10.73
CA ASP A 105 -3.55 11.32 10.80
C ASP A 105 -5.05 11.58 10.57
N LYS A 106 -5.38 12.64 9.82
CA LYS A 106 -6.76 13.00 9.43
C LYS A 106 -7.21 12.22 8.19
N LEU A 107 -6.99 10.90 8.22
CA LEU A 107 -7.11 10.03 7.05
C LEU A 107 -8.54 9.81 6.57
N ALA A 108 -9.51 9.67 7.47
CA ALA A 108 -10.91 9.55 7.10
C ALA A 108 -11.39 10.82 6.38
N GLN A 109 -11.10 11.99 6.95
CA GLN A 109 -11.42 13.27 6.33
C GLN A 109 -10.73 13.41 4.97
N LEU A 110 -9.44 13.10 4.88
CA LEU A 110 -8.71 13.12 3.60
C LEU A 110 -9.36 12.22 2.54
N TYR A 111 -9.70 10.99 2.93
CA TYR A 111 -10.31 10.02 2.03
C TYR A 111 -11.68 10.51 1.53
N PHE A 112 -12.57 10.88 2.43
CA PHE A 112 -13.93 11.28 2.05
C PHE A 112 -13.99 12.63 1.31
N ASP A 113 -13.09 13.56 1.61
CA ASP A 113 -13.04 14.87 0.94
C ASP A 113 -12.40 14.82 -0.46
N ILE A 114 -11.40 13.94 -0.67
CA ILE A 114 -10.50 14.01 -1.83
C ILE A 114 -10.46 12.73 -2.67
N PHE A 115 -10.79 11.56 -2.13
CA PHE A 115 -10.59 10.29 -2.83
C PHE A 115 -11.86 9.43 -2.95
N HIS A 116 -12.89 9.71 -2.15
CA HIS A 116 -14.18 9.03 -2.23
C HIS A 116 -15.09 9.71 -3.26
N LYS A 117 -15.79 8.91 -4.08
CA LYS A 117 -16.78 9.37 -5.08
C LYS A 117 -16.35 10.60 -5.89
N VAL A 118 -15.12 10.55 -6.39
CA VAL A 118 -14.57 11.61 -7.22
C VAL A 118 -15.28 11.64 -8.56
N VAL A 119 -15.80 12.81 -8.95
CA VAL A 119 -16.38 13.02 -10.28
C VAL A 119 -15.24 13.23 -11.28
N ILE A 120 -15.09 12.27 -12.21
CA ILE A 120 -14.09 12.29 -13.27
C ILE A 120 -14.75 12.35 -14.65
N LYS A 121 -14.05 12.94 -15.63
CA LYS A 121 -14.48 12.96 -17.03
C LYS A 121 -14.38 11.56 -17.63
N TYR A 122 -15.45 11.11 -18.28
CA TYR A 122 -15.53 9.82 -18.98
C TYR A 122 -16.25 9.98 -20.33
N GLY A 123 -15.48 9.97 -21.43
CA GLY A 123 -16.02 10.27 -22.76
C GLY A 123 -16.61 11.68 -22.82
N LYS A 124 -17.89 11.77 -23.19
CA LYS A 124 -18.67 13.03 -23.22
C LYS A 124 -19.32 13.39 -21.88
N GLY A 125 -19.26 12.52 -20.87
CA GLY A 125 -19.93 12.71 -19.58
C GLY A 125 -18.97 12.70 -18.39
N SER A 126 -19.54 12.58 -17.20
CA SER A 126 -18.81 12.40 -15.94
C SER A 126 -19.29 11.14 -15.22
N ARG A 127 -18.40 10.53 -14.43
CA ARG A 127 -18.74 9.38 -13.58
C ARG A 127 -18.10 9.54 -12.22
N GLU A 128 -18.79 9.10 -11.18
CA GLU A 128 -18.19 8.97 -9.84
C GLU A 128 -17.25 7.77 -9.78
N LYS A 129 -16.10 7.97 -9.14
CA LYS A 129 -15.12 6.93 -8.91
C LYS A 129 -14.52 6.98 -7.51
N ASP A 130 -14.39 5.82 -6.89
CA ASP A 130 -13.59 5.65 -5.68
C ASP A 130 -12.10 5.49 -6.04
N LEU A 131 -11.25 6.37 -5.48
CA LEU A 131 -9.81 6.39 -5.68
C LEU A 131 -9.04 5.76 -4.51
N GLY A 132 -9.63 4.79 -3.82
CA GLY A 132 -9.05 4.17 -2.62
C GLY A 132 -7.64 3.64 -2.76
N SER A 133 -7.30 2.96 -3.86
CA SER A 133 -5.92 2.49 -4.07
C SER A 133 -4.93 3.65 -4.25
N PHE A 134 -5.36 4.76 -4.87
CA PHE A 134 -4.52 5.96 -4.97
C PHE A 134 -4.26 6.55 -3.59
N PHE A 135 -5.32 6.69 -2.79
CA PHE A 135 -5.24 7.16 -1.41
C PHE A 135 -4.30 6.30 -0.57
N ALA A 136 -4.48 4.97 -0.54
CA ALA A 136 -3.69 4.07 0.28
C ALA A 136 -2.20 4.10 -0.08
N LYS A 137 -1.88 4.09 -1.39
CA LYS A 137 -0.49 4.20 -1.88
C LYS A 137 0.14 5.54 -1.52
N LEU A 138 -0.62 6.64 -1.60
CA LEU A 138 -0.14 7.96 -1.23
C LEU A 138 0.12 8.07 0.27
N VAL A 139 -0.80 7.57 1.10
CA VAL A 139 -0.64 7.54 2.56
C VAL A 139 0.58 6.70 2.94
N HIS A 140 0.71 5.48 2.39
CA HIS A 140 1.87 4.62 2.61
C HIS A 140 3.19 5.28 2.22
N THR A 141 3.22 6.09 1.16
CA THR A 141 4.43 6.82 0.74
C THR A 141 4.98 7.74 1.83
N PHE A 142 4.10 8.32 2.66
CA PHE A 142 4.50 9.24 3.73
C PHE A 142 4.37 8.63 5.14
N ARG A 143 3.72 7.48 5.29
CA ARG A 143 3.58 6.76 6.56
C ARG A 143 3.74 5.24 6.34
N PRO A 144 4.90 4.80 5.81
CA PRO A 144 5.13 3.42 5.39
C PRO A 144 5.20 2.42 6.56
N ASP A 145 5.42 2.93 7.77
CA ASP A 145 5.49 2.22 9.05
C ASP A 145 4.13 2.05 9.72
N GLU A 146 3.13 2.82 9.28
CA GLU A 146 1.80 2.87 9.89
C GLU A 146 0.70 2.29 8.99
N TYR A 147 0.80 2.44 7.67
CA TYR A 147 -0.23 1.96 6.73
C TYR A 147 0.35 1.19 5.56
N CYS A 148 -0.41 0.24 5.01
CA CYS A 148 -0.02 -0.51 3.81
C CYS A 148 -0.41 0.22 2.51
N ALA A 149 0.24 -0.11 1.40
CA ALA A 149 -0.01 0.51 0.09
C ALA A 149 -1.24 -0.09 -0.65
N LEU A 150 -2.25 -0.53 0.12
CA LEU A 150 -3.34 -1.41 -0.28
C LEU A 150 -3.84 -1.21 -1.73
N ASP A 151 -4.07 -2.32 -2.42
CA ASP A 151 -4.81 -2.38 -3.68
C ASP A 151 -5.95 -3.41 -3.63
N ASN A 152 -6.75 -3.45 -4.70
CA ASN A 152 -7.90 -4.37 -4.79
C ASN A 152 -7.49 -5.85 -4.76
N PRO A 153 -6.44 -6.31 -5.46
CA PRO A 153 -5.94 -7.67 -5.31
C PRO A 153 -5.68 -8.05 -3.85
N ILE A 154 -4.91 -7.25 -3.10
CA ILE A 154 -4.61 -7.54 -1.69
C ILE A 154 -5.89 -7.53 -0.84
N LYS A 155 -6.76 -6.53 -1.03
CA LYS A 155 -8.07 -6.46 -0.36
C LYS A 155 -8.89 -7.74 -0.57
N ASN A 156 -8.91 -8.25 -1.80
CA ASN A 156 -9.66 -9.45 -2.17
C ASN A 156 -9.01 -10.72 -1.62
N TYR A 157 -7.67 -10.79 -1.64
CA TYR A 157 -6.89 -11.90 -1.09
C TYR A 157 -7.23 -12.15 0.39
N PHE A 158 -7.43 -11.08 1.15
CA PHE A 158 -7.85 -11.15 2.55
C PHE A 158 -9.36 -11.30 2.77
N GLY A 159 -10.13 -11.58 1.72
CA GLY A 159 -11.57 -11.81 1.83
C GLY A 159 -12.40 -10.55 2.10
N LEU A 160 -11.81 -9.36 2.03
CA LEU A 160 -12.49 -8.10 2.33
C LEU A 160 -13.18 -7.48 1.10
N LYS A 161 -13.53 -8.28 0.09
CA LYS A 161 -14.14 -7.79 -1.16
C LYS A 161 -15.44 -6.99 -0.91
N LYS A 162 -16.24 -7.40 0.08
CA LYS A 162 -17.51 -6.77 0.44
C LYS A 162 -17.36 -5.49 1.27
N GLU A 163 -16.20 -5.30 1.89
CA GLU A 163 -15.94 -4.12 2.72
C GLU A 163 -15.61 -2.89 1.87
N SER A 164 -15.87 -1.70 2.42
CA SER A 164 -15.42 -0.46 1.80
C SER A 164 -13.89 -0.44 1.73
N PHE A 165 -13.35 0.29 0.75
CA PHE A 165 -11.91 0.36 0.54
C PHE A 165 -11.20 0.97 1.76
N PHE A 166 -11.74 2.07 2.30
CA PHE A 166 -11.18 2.72 3.49
C PHE A 166 -11.18 1.82 4.72
N ILE A 167 -12.27 1.10 4.99
CA ILE A 167 -12.33 0.18 6.13
C ILE A 167 -11.33 -0.97 5.96
N SER A 168 -11.23 -1.53 4.75
CA SER A 168 -10.23 -2.57 4.44
C SER A 168 -8.80 -2.07 4.64
N PHE A 169 -8.52 -0.84 4.22
CA PHE A 169 -7.22 -0.19 4.39
C PHE A 169 -6.83 -0.08 5.88
N ILE A 170 -7.74 0.36 6.74
CA ILE A 170 -7.50 0.45 8.17
C ILE A 170 -7.30 -0.95 8.79
N ILE A 171 -8.17 -1.91 8.45
CA ILE A 171 -8.10 -3.29 8.98
C ILE A 171 -6.78 -3.96 8.62
N ILE A 172 -6.40 -3.94 7.33
CA ILE A 172 -5.19 -4.62 6.85
C ILE A 172 -3.94 -3.94 7.40
N SER A 173 -3.90 -2.60 7.44
CA SER A 173 -2.77 -1.87 8.03
C SER A 173 -2.58 -2.23 9.51
N ALA A 174 -3.66 -2.26 10.29
CA ALA A 174 -3.60 -2.61 11.70
C ALA A 174 -3.20 -4.09 11.91
N ALA A 175 -3.69 -4.99 11.07
CA ALA A 175 -3.33 -6.41 11.12
C ALA A 175 -1.86 -6.64 10.74
N TYR A 176 -1.35 -5.96 9.72
CA TYR A 176 0.07 -6.03 9.33
C TYR A 176 0.97 -5.56 10.46
N LYS A 177 0.65 -4.40 11.06
CA LYS A 177 1.41 -3.83 12.17
C LYS A 177 1.43 -4.78 13.37
N GLN A 178 0.25 -5.28 13.77
CA GLN A 178 0.13 -6.23 14.88
C GLN A 178 0.93 -7.51 14.61
N TRP A 179 0.75 -8.11 13.43
CA TRP A 179 1.42 -9.36 13.08
C TRP A 179 2.94 -9.22 13.06
N ALA A 180 3.46 -8.14 12.48
CA ALA A 180 4.89 -7.88 12.45
C ALA A 180 5.48 -7.69 13.86
N GLN A 181 4.75 -7.04 14.76
CA GLN A 181 5.16 -6.86 16.15
C GLN A 181 5.21 -8.20 16.90
N ASP A 182 4.14 -9.00 16.80
CA ASP A 182 4.03 -10.29 17.49
C ASP A 182 4.99 -11.34 16.92
N ASN A 183 5.36 -11.22 15.63
CA ASN A 183 6.21 -12.17 14.91
C ASN A 183 7.56 -11.57 14.50
N LYS A 184 8.10 -10.65 15.31
CA LYS A 184 9.33 -9.88 15.00
C LYS A 184 10.51 -10.76 14.58
N LYS A 185 10.70 -11.92 15.25
CA LYS A 185 11.76 -12.87 14.90
C LYS A 185 11.58 -13.40 13.47
N LEU A 186 10.37 -13.82 13.13
CA LEU A 186 10.07 -14.43 11.83
C LEU A 186 10.19 -13.42 10.68
N ILE A 187 9.63 -12.22 10.83
CA ILE A 187 9.74 -11.18 9.80
C ILE A 187 11.19 -10.72 9.60
N ASN A 188 12.01 -10.70 10.66
CA ASN A 188 13.44 -10.42 10.55
C ASN A 188 14.18 -11.52 9.79
N ILE A 189 13.83 -12.80 9.97
CA ILE A 189 14.42 -13.89 9.19
C ILE A 189 14.10 -13.70 7.69
N VAL A 190 12.85 -13.36 7.36
CA VAL A 190 12.45 -13.06 5.97
C VAL A 190 13.26 -11.88 5.42
N ARG A 191 13.38 -10.80 6.19
CA ARG A 191 14.14 -9.59 5.83
C ARG A 191 15.61 -9.88 5.54
N GLU A 192 16.29 -10.60 6.43
CA GLU A 192 17.72 -10.90 6.26
C GLU A 192 17.96 -11.84 5.08
N LYS A 193 17.11 -12.85 4.89
CA LYS A 193 17.22 -13.73 3.71
C LYS A 193 16.94 -12.98 2.41
N PHE A 194 15.97 -12.05 2.42
CA PHE A 194 15.70 -11.22 1.25
C PHE A 194 16.89 -10.31 0.93
N LYS A 195 17.51 -9.68 1.93
CA LYS A 195 18.72 -8.87 1.78
C LYS A 195 19.91 -9.67 1.22
N GLN A 196 20.11 -10.89 1.69
CA GLN A 196 21.16 -11.77 1.18
C GLN A 196 20.90 -12.21 -0.26
N ALA A 197 19.63 -12.32 -0.67
CA ALA A 197 19.26 -12.70 -2.02
C ALA A 197 19.35 -11.54 -3.02
N ASP A 198 19.20 -10.29 -2.57
CA ASP A 198 19.36 -9.09 -3.41
C ASP A 198 20.83 -8.74 -3.68
N LYS A 199 21.49 -9.54 -4.52
CA LYS A 199 22.91 -9.37 -4.86
C LYS A 199 23.22 -8.06 -5.58
N ASN A 200 22.23 -7.46 -6.25
CA ASN A 200 22.41 -6.29 -7.09
C ASN A 200 22.04 -4.98 -6.35
N GLY A 201 21.56 -5.07 -5.11
CA GLY A 201 21.11 -3.91 -4.35
C GLY A 201 19.93 -3.19 -5.03
N ALA A 202 19.02 -3.96 -5.66
CA ALA A 202 17.81 -3.41 -6.27
C ALA A 202 16.87 -2.79 -5.22
N ILE A 203 17.05 -3.16 -3.95
CA ILE A 203 16.22 -2.76 -2.83
C ILE A 203 17.07 -2.02 -1.78
N GLN A 204 16.57 -0.86 -1.32
CA GLN A 204 17.12 -0.14 -0.18
C GLN A 204 16.61 -0.80 1.13
N HIS A 205 17.19 -1.95 1.49
CA HIS A 205 16.74 -2.81 2.59
C HIS A 205 16.69 -2.12 3.95
N ASP A 206 17.55 -1.14 4.18
CA ASP A 206 17.61 -0.28 5.37
C ASP A 206 16.38 0.63 5.52
N ARG A 207 15.70 0.94 4.41
CA ARG A 207 14.52 1.80 4.36
C ARG A 207 13.20 1.03 4.25
N ILE A 208 13.23 -0.31 4.20
CA ILE A 208 12.02 -1.13 4.17
C ILE A 208 11.43 -1.25 5.59
N THR A 209 10.19 -0.79 5.77
CA THR A 209 9.40 -1.06 6.98
C THR A 209 8.84 -2.48 6.95
N ASP A 210 8.39 -3.00 8.10
CA ASP A 210 7.73 -4.31 8.14
C ASP A 210 6.46 -4.33 7.30
N LEU A 211 5.68 -3.25 7.33
CA LEU A 211 4.49 -3.10 6.49
C LEU A 211 4.83 -3.10 5.00
N LYS A 212 5.95 -2.48 4.60
CA LYS A 212 6.40 -2.55 3.20
C LYS A 212 6.85 -3.96 2.81
N LEU A 213 7.51 -4.69 3.71
CA LEU A 213 7.91 -6.08 3.44
C LEU A 213 6.68 -6.98 3.28
N LEU A 214 5.68 -6.84 4.15
CA LEU A 214 4.40 -7.55 4.03
C LEU A 214 3.66 -7.15 2.74
N ASP A 215 3.63 -5.86 2.40
CA ASP A 215 3.05 -5.35 1.14
C ASP A 215 3.66 -6.04 -0.09
N LEU A 216 5.00 -6.16 -0.18
CA LEU A 216 5.66 -6.88 -1.28
C LEU A 216 5.22 -8.35 -1.35
N ILE A 217 5.26 -9.06 -0.21
CA ILE A 217 4.87 -10.48 -0.14
C ILE A 217 3.43 -10.69 -0.62
N PHE A 218 2.49 -9.91 -0.07
CA PHE A 218 1.08 -10.09 -0.38
C PHE A 218 0.66 -9.50 -1.72
N TRP A 219 1.35 -8.47 -2.21
CA TRP A 219 1.17 -8.02 -3.59
C TRP A 219 1.49 -9.15 -4.56
N SER A 220 2.62 -9.84 -4.38
CA SER A 220 3.00 -10.97 -5.23
C SER A 220 1.99 -12.13 -5.13
N LYS A 221 1.59 -12.51 -3.90
CA LYS A 221 0.61 -13.59 -3.71
C LYS A 221 -0.75 -13.24 -4.34
N ALA A 222 -1.25 -12.03 -4.12
CA ALA A 222 -2.56 -11.61 -4.57
C ALA A 222 -2.66 -11.43 -6.09
N ASN A 223 -1.57 -11.07 -6.77
CA ASN A 223 -1.56 -10.89 -8.23
C ASN A 223 -1.27 -12.18 -9.01
N ARG A 224 -1.04 -13.32 -8.34
CA ARG A 224 -0.91 -14.65 -8.99
C ARG A 224 -2.17 -15.51 -8.89
N GLN A 225 -3.21 -15.03 -8.20
CA GLN A 225 -4.54 -15.66 -8.15
C GLN A 225 -5.40 -15.16 -9.31
#